data_AF-A0A848HZ34-F1
#
_entry.id   AF-A0A848HZ34-F1
#
_cell.length_a   1.000
_cell.length_b   1.000
_cell.length_c   1.000
_cell.angle_alpha   90.00
_cell.angle_beta   90.00
_cell.angle_gamma   90.00
#
_symmetry.space_group_name_H-M   'P 1'
#
loop_
_entity.id
_entity.type
_entity.pdbx_description
1 polymer ?
#
loop_
_entity_poly.entity_id
_entity_poly.type
_entity_poly.pdbx_seq_one_letter_code
_entity_poly.pdbx_strand_id
1 'polypeptide(L)'
;MPTADATKRDYTAAETQAYERYISAVADHNIVCARSGATTREKMDAAFVMDARFREFCETAGLAIGQPRNPADTARIASLEGEVEKITNAARKVAEAIRSGVSMLHGIESISVFQYLPADESLHDDHNACCTLLDDATTVLRVALREASEL
;
A
#
# COMPACT_ATOMS: atom_id res chain seq x y z
N MET A 1 4.87 -27.33 9.83
CA MET A 1 5.69 -26.26 10.42
C MET A 1 6.78 -25.91 9.43
N PRO A 2 6.81 -24.69 8.86
CA PRO A 2 7.92 -24.27 8.02
C PRO A 2 9.05 -23.81 8.94
N THR A 3 10.14 -24.58 9.01
CA THR A 3 11.38 -24.15 9.65
C THR A 3 12.02 -23.08 8.79
N ALA A 4 12.15 -21.88 9.35
CA ALA A 4 12.82 -20.75 8.74
C ALA A 4 14.33 -21.02 8.65
N ASP A 5 14.77 -21.64 7.56
CA ASP A 5 16.14 -21.44 7.06
C ASP A 5 16.16 -20.08 6.37
N ALA A 6 16.10 -19.02 7.18
CA ALA A 6 16.68 -17.76 6.79
C ALA A 6 18.18 -18.01 6.73
N THR A 7 18.69 -18.27 5.53
CA THR A 7 20.10 -18.33 5.19
C THR A 7 20.76 -17.04 5.69
N LYS A 8 21.28 -17.07 6.93
CA LYS A 8 22.17 -16.03 7.44
C LYS A 8 23.38 -16.07 6.53
N ARG A 9 23.46 -15.11 5.61
CA ARG A 9 24.69 -14.86 4.86
C ARG A 9 25.77 -14.55 5.88
N ASP A 10 26.86 -15.30 5.84
CA ASP A 10 28.04 -14.97 6.63
C ASP A 10 28.57 -13.61 6.19
N TYR A 11 28.78 -12.73 7.17
CA TYR A 11 29.42 -11.44 6.92
C TYR A 11 30.85 -11.68 6.47
N THR A 12 31.27 -10.95 5.45
CA THR A 12 32.67 -10.96 5.03
C THR A 12 33.55 -10.35 6.15
N ALA A 13 34.84 -10.68 6.15
CA ALA A 13 35.79 -10.06 7.07
C ALA A 13 35.82 -8.53 6.94
N ALA A 14 35.67 -8.02 5.71
CA ALA A 14 35.59 -6.59 5.43
C ALA A 14 34.34 -5.94 6.04
N GLU A 15 33.16 -6.57 5.90
CA GLU A 15 31.91 -6.08 6.50
C GLU A 15 31.97 -6.10 8.03
N THR A 16 32.52 -7.17 8.60
CA THR A 16 32.69 -7.29 10.06
C THR A 16 33.60 -6.19 10.60
N GLN A 17 34.74 -5.96 9.94
CA GLN A 17 35.69 -4.93 10.36
C GLN A 17 35.12 -3.51 10.19
N ALA A 18 34.37 -3.26 9.12
CA ALA A 18 33.70 -1.97 8.91
C ALA A 18 32.60 -1.73 9.96
N TYR A 19 31.85 -2.77 10.32
CA TYR A 19 30.87 -2.71 11.40
C TYR A 19 31.51 -2.43 12.76
N GLU A 20 32.61 -3.10 13.09
CA GLU A 20 33.37 -2.86 14.33
C GLU A 20 33.86 -1.40 14.41
N ARG A 21 34.37 -0.84 13.30
CA ARG A 21 34.76 0.58 13.22
C ARG A 21 33.58 1.51 13.47
N TYR A 22 32.40 1.18 12.92
CA TYR A 22 31.18 1.92 13.18
C TYR A 22 30.75 1.86 14.65
N ILE A 23 30.70 0.68 15.25
CA ILE A 23 30.33 0.52 16.67
C ILE A 23 31.32 1.24 17.60
N SER A 24 32.62 1.20 17.30
CA SER A 24 33.62 1.98 18.04
C SER A 24 33.33 3.48 17.95
N ALA A 25 33.01 4.00 16.76
CA ALA A 25 32.70 5.41 16.58
C ALA A 25 31.39 5.84 17.28
N VAL A 26 30.40 4.95 17.34
CA VAL A 26 29.17 5.16 18.13
C VAL A 26 29.50 5.24 19.63
N ALA A 27 30.35 4.35 20.13
CA ALA A 27 30.80 4.38 21.52
C ALA A 27 31.54 5.69 21.85
N ASP A 28 32.46 6.11 20.98
CA ASP A 28 33.19 7.38 21.13
C ASP A 28 32.26 8.59 21.13
N HIS A 29 31.27 8.62 20.22
CA HIS A 29 30.24 9.67 20.19
C HIS A 29 29.46 9.72 21.52
N ASN A 30 29.02 8.56 22.03
CA ASN A 30 28.29 8.49 23.29
C ASN A 30 29.13 8.98 24.48
N ILE A 31 30.42 8.62 24.52
CA ILE A 31 31.36 9.08 25.55
C ILE A 31 31.52 10.61 25.49
N VAL A 32 31.71 11.18 24.29
CA VAL A 32 31.87 12.63 24.11
C VAL A 32 30.57 13.37 24.48
N CYS A 33 29.40 12.85 24.10
CA CYS A 33 28.12 13.45 24.45
C CYS A 33 27.82 13.42 25.95
N ALA A 34 28.25 12.37 26.66
CA ALA A 34 28.08 12.23 28.10
C ALA A 34 29.08 13.06 28.93
N ARG A 35 30.18 13.53 28.33
CA ARG A 35 31.19 14.35 29.02
C ARG A 35 30.64 15.75 29.32
N SER A 36 30.55 16.10 30.61
CA SER A 36 29.97 17.37 31.08
C SER A 36 30.66 18.64 30.54
N GLY A 37 31.95 18.56 30.21
CA GLY A 37 32.72 19.66 29.62
C GLY A 37 32.85 19.64 28.10
N ALA A 38 32.23 18.69 27.38
CA ALA A 38 32.33 18.63 25.93
C ALA A 38 31.59 19.80 25.27
N THR A 39 32.31 20.53 24.42
CA THR A 39 31.75 21.61 23.60
C THR A 39 30.82 21.06 22.52
N THR A 40 29.91 21.89 22.02
CA THR A 40 29.05 21.53 20.87
C THR A 40 29.86 21.09 19.66
N ARG A 41 31.02 21.73 19.43
CA ARG A 41 31.91 21.36 18.32
C ARG A 41 32.43 19.93 18.46
N GLU A 42 32.95 19.56 19.63
CA GLU A 42 33.44 18.19 19.87
C GLU A 42 32.35 17.14 19.71
N LYS A 43 31.13 17.44 20.14
CA LYS A 43 29.96 16.55 19.95
C LYS A 43 29.61 16.39 18.47
N MET A 44 29.63 17.48 17.71
CA MET A 44 29.38 17.45 16.26
C MET A 44 30.50 16.73 15.51
N ASP A 45 31.77 16.98 15.83
CA ASP A 45 32.91 16.30 15.22
C ASP A 45 32.81 14.78 15.45
N ALA A 46 32.47 14.35 16.67
CA ALA A 46 32.23 12.93 16.98
C ALA A 46 31.02 12.35 16.22
N ALA A 47 29.94 13.14 16.05
CA ALA A 47 28.78 12.73 15.26
C ALA A 47 29.12 12.54 13.77
N PHE A 48 29.93 13.44 13.19
CA PHE A 48 30.40 13.32 11.80
C PHE A 48 31.32 12.11 11.61
N VAL A 49 32.18 11.79 12.58
CA VAL A 49 33.00 10.58 12.54
C VAL A 49 32.12 9.33 12.59
N MET A 50 31.12 9.30 13.47
CA MET A 50 30.14 8.20 13.55
C MET A 50 29.40 8.01 12.22
N ASP A 51 28.88 9.11 11.63
CA ASP A 51 28.17 9.07 10.34
C ASP A 51 29.09 8.59 9.20
N ALA A 52 30.35 9.06 9.15
CA ALA A 52 31.32 8.61 8.16
C ALA A 52 31.58 7.10 8.26
N ARG A 53 31.71 6.54 9.47
CA ARG A 53 31.90 5.09 9.67
C ARG A 53 30.65 4.29 9.33
N PHE A 54 29.46 4.84 9.59
CA PHE A 54 28.21 4.22 9.17
C PHE A 54 28.12 4.11 7.65
N ARG A 55 28.46 5.18 6.92
CA ARG A 55 28.48 5.17 5.45
C ARG A 55 29.49 4.16 4.91
N GLU A 56 30.70 4.13 5.47
CA GLU A 56 31.74 3.15 5.10
C GLU A 56 31.25 1.70 5.27
N PHE A 57 30.58 1.41 6.39
CA PHE A 57 29.97 0.10 6.62
C PHE A 57 28.89 -0.22 5.57
N CYS A 58 28.00 0.72 5.29
CA CYS A 58 26.93 0.53 4.31
C CYS A 58 27.48 0.29 2.90
N GLU A 59 28.48 1.07 2.47
CA GLU A 59 29.16 0.87 1.19
C GLU A 59 29.84 -0.51 1.11
N THR A 60 30.54 -0.91 2.17
CA THR A 60 31.21 -2.22 2.24
C THR A 60 30.21 -3.38 2.19
N ALA A 61 29.03 -3.19 2.79
CA ALA A 61 27.95 -4.18 2.80
C ALA A 61 27.06 -4.17 1.55
N GLY A 62 27.31 -3.25 0.60
CA GLY A 62 26.47 -3.05 -0.58
C GLY A 62 25.08 -2.49 -0.25
N LEU A 63 24.91 -1.86 0.91
CA LEU A 63 23.69 -1.20 1.34
C LEU A 63 23.64 0.23 0.79
N ALA A 64 22.73 0.48 -0.15
CA ALA A 64 22.52 1.81 -0.71
C ALA A 64 21.73 2.69 0.28
N ILE A 65 22.40 3.22 1.31
CA ILE A 65 21.81 4.18 2.25
C ILE A 65 22.10 5.60 1.80
N GLY A 66 21.06 6.40 1.59
CA GLY A 66 21.19 7.84 1.29
C GLY A 66 21.67 8.18 -0.13
N GLN A 67 21.80 7.20 -1.03
CA GLN A 67 22.02 7.49 -2.45
C GLN A 67 20.80 8.24 -2.99
N PRO A 68 20.98 9.37 -3.71
CA PRO A 68 19.88 10.01 -4.42
C PRO A 68 19.30 8.96 -5.37
N ARG A 69 17.97 8.74 -5.30
CA ARG A 69 17.27 7.82 -6.20
C ARG A 69 17.73 8.09 -7.63
N ASN A 70 18.09 7.04 -8.37
CA ASN A 70 18.43 7.16 -9.77
C ASN A 70 17.31 7.96 -10.49
N PRO A 71 17.62 8.94 -11.34
CA PRO A 71 16.61 9.67 -12.11
C PRO A 71 15.63 8.75 -12.85
N ALA A 72 16.10 7.58 -13.31
CA ALA A 72 15.25 6.55 -13.91
C ALA A 72 14.25 5.95 -12.91
N ASP A 73 14.66 5.71 -11.67
CA ASP A 73 13.78 5.20 -10.61
C ASP A 73 12.74 6.25 -10.22
N THR A 74 13.15 7.53 -10.18
CA THR A 74 12.23 8.65 -9.88
C THR A 74 11.18 8.81 -10.98
N ALA A 75 11.58 8.76 -12.26
CA ALA A 75 10.66 8.80 -13.38
C ALA A 75 9.70 7.60 -13.39
N ARG A 76 10.21 6.41 -13.04
CA ARG A 76 9.39 5.20 -12.94
C ARG A 76 8.38 5.29 -11.80
N ILE A 77 8.78 5.79 -10.62
CA ILE A 77 7.88 6.01 -9.49
C ILE A 77 6.76 6.98 -9.89
N ALA A 78 7.09 8.12 -10.50
CA ALA A 78 6.09 9.09 -10.95
C ALA A 78 5.12 8.50 -11.99
N SER A 79 5.62 7.66 -12.90
CA SER A 79 4.77 6.94 -13.87
C SER A 79 3.81 5.96 -13.18
N LEU A 80 4.32 5.17 -12.22
CA LEU A 80 3.52 4.21 -11.47
C LEU A 80 2.47 4.91 -10.60
N GLU A 81 2.82 6.03 -9.96
CA GLU A 81 1.88 6.86 -9.20
C GLU A 81 0.73 7.36 -10.10
N GLY A 82 1.04 7.83 -11.31
CA GLY A 82 0.03 8.24 -12.29
C GLY A 82 -0.85 7.09 -12.79
N GLU A 83 -0.31 5.87 -12.92
CA GLU A 83 -1.09 4.68 -13.26
C GLU A 83 -2.03 4.26 -12.12
N VAL A 84 -1.53 4.25 -10.88
CA VAL A 84 -2.32 3.98 -9.67
C VAL A 84 -3.46 4.98 -9.55
N GLU A 85 -3.22 6.26 -9.80
CA GLU A 85 -4.26 7.29 -9.77
C GLU A 85 -5.35 7.03 -10.84
N LYS A 86 -4.96 6.66 -12.07
CA LYS A 86 -5.92 6.33 -13.13
C LYS A 86 -6.79 5.14 -12.77
N ILE A 87 -6.17 4.08 -12.24
CA ILE A 87 -6.88 2.86 -11.82
C ILE A 87 -7.84 3.17 -10.68
N THR A 88 -7.38 3.92 -9.67
CA THR A 88 -8.19 4.33 -8.51
C THR A 88 -9.39 5.17 -8.96
N ASN A 89 -9.19 6.11 -9.86
CA ASN A 89 -10.27 6.93 -10.41
C ASN A 89 -11.28 6.11 -11.22
N ALA A 90 -10.82 5.13 -12.01
CA ALA A 90 -11.71 4.23 -12.74
C ALA A 90 -12.54 3.35 -11.79
N ALA A 91 -11.90 2.76 -10.77
CA ALA A 91 -12.55 1.96 -9.74
C ALA A 91 -13.63 2.78 -8.99
N ARG A 92 -13.33 4.03 -8.63
CA ARG A 92 -14.29 4.93 -7.97
C ARG A 92 -15.53 5.20 -8.84
N LYS A 93 -15.35 5.44 -10.14
CA LYS A 93 -16.49 5.64 -11.07
C LYS A 93 -17.38 4.41 -11.15
N VAL A 94 -16.78 3.22 -11.19
CA VAL A 94 -17.53 1.95 -11.19
C VAL A 94 -18.28 1.77 -9.86
N ALA A 95 -17.63 2.07 -8.73
CA ALA A 95 -18.27 2.00 -7.41
C ALA A 95 -19.48 2.94 -7.29
N GLU A 96 -19.38 4.18 -7.81
CA GLU A 96 -20.52 5.11 -7.86
C GLU A 96 -21.65 4.58 -8.75
N ALA A 97 -21.32 4.02 -9.92
CA ALA A 97 -22.33 3.41 -10.81
C ALA A 97 -23.06 2.25 -10.13
N ILE A 98 -22.34 1.39 -9.40
CA ILE A 98 -22.92 0.29 -8.62
C ILE A 98 -23.85 0.82 -7.53
N ARG A 99 -23.40 1.82 -6.73
CA ARG A 99 -24.23 2.45 -5.69
C ARG A 99 -25.50 3.06 -6.26
N SER A 100 -25.39 3.74 -7.40
CA SER A 100 -26.53 4.30 -8.12
C SER A 100 -27.49 3.20 -8.59
N GLY A 101 -26.98 2.13 -9.19
CA GLY A 101 -27.77 0.98 -9.64
C GLY A 101 -28.54 0.30 -8.50
N VAL A 102 -27.88 0.05 -7.36
CA VAL A 102 -28.54 -0.51 -6.17
C VAL A 102 -29.62 0.44 -5.62
N SER A 103 -29.39 1.75 -5.66
CA SER A 103 -30.37 2.74 -5.22
C SER A 103 -31.60 2.76 -6.13
N MET A 104 -31.41 2.65 -7.45
CA MET A 104 -32.51 2.55 -8.41
C MET A 104 -33.35 1.29 -8.17
N LEU A 105 -32.71 0.14 -7.94
CA LEU A 105 -33.40 -1.11 -7.64
C LEU A 105 -34.19 -1.04 -6.33
N HIS A 106 -33.63 -0.46 -5.26
CA HIS A 106 -34.38 -0.18 -4.03
C HIS A 106 -35.58 0.74 -4.29
N GLY A 107 -35.43 1.73 -5.17
CA GLY A 107 -36.51 2.61 -5.60
C GLY A 107 -37.64 1.81 -6.25
N ILE A 108 -37.31 0.93 -7.19
CA ILE A 108 -38.24 0.04 -7.89
C ILE A 108 -38.99 -0.89 -6.91
N GLU A 109 -38.26 -1.52 -5.98
CA GLU A 109 -38.86 -2.35 -4.92
C GLU A 109 -39.86 -1.53 -4.07
N SER A 110 -39.47 -0.31 -3.69
CA SER A 110 -40.27 0.56 -2.82
C SER A 110 -41.57 1.04 -3.46
N ILE A 111 -41.59 1.25 -4.78
CA ILE A 111 -42.80 1.65 -5.52
C ILE A 111 -43.67 0.46 -5.93
N SER A 112 -43.26 -0.77 -5.60
CA SER A 112 -44.03 -2.01 -5.82
C SER A 112 -44.49 -2.25 -7.26
N VAL A 113 -43.76 -1.70 -8.25
CA VAL A 113 -44.14 -1.75 -9.67
C VAL A 113 -44.24 -3.18 -10.22
N PHE A 114 -43.47 -4.12 -9.67
CA PHE A 114 -43.42 -5.52 -10.12
C PHE A 114 -44.24 -6.48 -9.24
N GLN A 115 -44.96 -5.98 -8.24
CA GLN A 115 -45.80 -6.82 -7.37
C GLN A 115 -47.19 -7.11 -7.96
N TYR A 116 -47.56 -6.44 -9.05
CA TYR A 116 -48.88 -6.54 -9.67
C TYR A 116 -48.80 -7.31 -10.98
N LEU A 117 -49.30 -8.55 -10.96
CA LEU A 117 -49.44 -9.38 -12.15
C LEU A 117 -50.37 -8.70 -13.17
N PRO A 118 -50.01 -8.63 -14.46
CA PRO A 118 -50.88 -8.07 -15.49
C PRO A 118 -52.23 -8.81 -15.56
N ALA A 119 -53.30 -8.09 -15.85
CA ALA A 119 -54.62 -8.69 -16.05
C ALA A 119 -54.70 -9.55 -17.33
N ASP A 120 -53.83 -9.28 -18.30
CA ASP A 120 -53.68 -10.07 -19.51
C ASP A 120 -52.78 -11.28 -19.24
N GLU A 121 -53.37 -12.48 -19.25
CA GLU A 121 -52.67 -13.75 -19.01
C GLU A 121 -51.58 -14.04 -20.04
N SER A 122 -51.69 -13.50 -21.26
CA SER A 122 -50.66 -13.71 -22.30
C SER A 122 -49.33 -13.03 -21.98
N LEU A 123 -49.32 -12.09 -21.03
CA LEU A 123 -48.13 -11.36 -20.58
C LEU A 123 -47.51 -11.93 -19.30
N HIS A 124 -48.08 -13.00 -18.73
CA HIS A 124 -47.63 -13.54 -17.43
C HIS A 124 -46.21 -14.10 -17.48
N ASP A 125 -45.86 -14.83 -18.54
CA ASP A 125 -44.52 -15.40 -18.71
C ASP A 125 -43.46 -14.30 -18.86
N ASP A 126 -43.74 -13.27 -19.65
CA ASP A 126 -42.87 -12.11 -19.83
C ASP A 126 -42.70 -11.33 -18.53
N HIS A 127 -43.79 -11.13 -17.78
CA HIS A 127 -43.75 -10.49 -16.46
C HIS A 127 -42.87 -11.27 -15.47
N ASN A 128 -43.04 -12.59 -15.40
CA ASN A 128 -42.25 -13.46 -14.52
C ASN A 128 -40.76 -13.45 -14.90
N ALA A 129 -40.45 -13.46 -16.20
CA ALA A 129 -39.07 -13.34 -16.69
C ALA A 129 -38.45 -11.99 -16.30
N CYS A 130 -39.18 -10.88 -16.46
CA CYS A 130 -38.73 -9.56 -16.02
C CYS A 130 -38.47 -9.49 -14.51
N CYS A 131 -39.36 -10.04 -13.69
CA CYS A 131 -39.17 -10.08 -12.23
C CYS A 131 -37.92 -10.88 -11.85
N THR A 132 -37.74 -12.06 -12.46
CA THR A 132 -36.58 -12.92 -12.22
C THR A 132 -35.27 -12.21 -12.58
N LEU A 133 -35.22 -11.54 -13.74
CA LEU A 133 -34.04 -10.77 -14.16
C LEU A 133 -33.73 -9.60 -13.22
N LEU A 134 -34.76 -8.97 -12.65
CA LEU A 134 -34.61 -7.89 -11.69
C LEU A 134 -34.03 -8.42 -10.35
N ASP A 135 -34.50 -9.56 -9.88
CA ASP A 135 -34.01 -10.21 -8.67
C ASP A 135 -32.55 -10.66 -8.83
N ASP A 136 -32.20 -11.22 -9.98
CA ASP A 136 -30.83 -11.59 -10.34
C ASP A 136 -29.91 -10.35 -10.39
N ALA A 137 -30.36 -9.28 -11.06
CA ALA A 137 -29.62 -8.02 -11.13
C ALA A 137 -29.39 -7.43 -9.73
N THR A 138 -30.41 -7.50 -8.86
CA THR A 138 -30.31 -7.06 -7.45
C THR A 138 -29.28 -7.87 -6.69
N THR A 139 -29.26 -9.18 -6.88
CA THR A 139 -28.29 -10.08 -6.24
C THR A 139 -26.87 -9.75 -6.69
N VAL A 140 -26.62 -9.63 -7.99
CA VAL A 140 -25.30 -9.31 -8.56
C VAL A 140 -24.82 -7.94 -8.08
N LEU A 141 -25.67 -6.92 -8.13
CA LEU A 141 -25.29 -5.56 -7.73
C LEU A 141 -25.07 -5.43 -6.21
N ARG A 142 -25.79 -6.19 -5.37
CA ARG A 142 -25.53 -6.25 -3.92
C ARG A 142 -24.17 -6.88 -3.60
N VAL A 143 -23.76 -7.92 -4.33
CA VAL A 143 -22.41 -8.51 -4.21
C VAL A 143 -21.35 -7.50 -4.64
N ALA A 144 -21.51 -6.90 -5.82
CA ALA A 144 -20.60 -5.88 -6.33
C ALA A 144 -20.50 -4.66 -5.40
N LEU A 145 -21.60 -4.27 -4.73
CA LEU A 145 -21.59 -3.18 -3.77
C LEU A 145 -20.79 -3.50 -2.51
N ARG A 146 -20.80 -4.74 -2.04
CA ARG A 146 -19.96 -5.16 -0.89
C ARG A 146 -18.49 -5.02 -1.24
N GLU A 147 -18.07 -5.53 -2.40
CA GLU A 147 -16.69 -5.40 -2.89
C GLU A 147 -16.31 -3.92 -3.09
N ALA A 148 -17.21 -3.10 -3.64
CA ALA A 148 -16.99 -1.68 -3.84
C ALA A 148 -17.00 -0.84 -2.54
N SER A 149 -17.40 -1.40 -1.41
CA SER A 149 -17.37 -0.74 -0.09
C SER A 149 -16.03 -0.95 0.63
N GLU A 150 -15.20 -1.86 0.13
CA GLU A 150 -13.84 -2.13 0.63
C GLU A 150 -12.77 -1.28 -0.09
N LEU A 151 -13.17 -0.52 -1.12
CA LEU A 151 -12.38 0.52 -1.80
C LEU A 151 -12.43 1.86 -1.06
#